data_AF-A0A923VKW8-F1
#
_entry.id   AF-A0A923VKW8-F1
#
_cell.length_a   1.000
_cell.length_b   1.000
_cell.length_c   1.000
_cell.angle_alpha   90.00
_cell.angle_beta   90.00
_cell.angle_gamma   90.00
#
_symmetry.space_group_name_H-M   'P 1'
#
loop_
_entity.id
_entity.type
_entity.pdbx_description
1 polymer ?
#
loop_
_entity_poly.entity_id
_entity_poly.type
_entity_poly.pdbx_seq_one_letter_code
_entity_poly.pdbx_strand_id
1 'polypeptide(L)'
;MQTATNLRDISQQPWNGFRTSQVDASPVRGMWKHTTLVTNAEGNRECFAIGPDGFVWSYETGDEGQGAGRLISTGLSGEIFGLGVTGAGLLVVLAVKGTQLSCVMETYDPEQRWSDAVTVSFAGASASMEVEKIITQTRGTNLFIGFVVRLPGTLDVMVRCLWEAVWAGQGPVLARAPVSLASGYAFWQDQL
;
A
#
# COMPACT_ATOMS: atom_id res chain seq x y z
N MET A 1 -24.64 42.71 42.45
CA MET A 1 -25.73 41.78 42.11
C MET A 1 -25.37 41.11 40.80
N GLN A 2 -24.93 39.84 40.87
CA GLN A 2 -24.59 39.03 39.70
C GLN A 2 -25.87 38.64 38.97
N THR A 3 -25.98 38.99 37.71
CA THR A 3 -27.05 38.53 36.81
C THR A 3 -26.68 37.13 36.31
N ALA A 4 -27.45 36.13 36.74
CA ALA A 4 -27.29 34.75 36.30
C ALA A 4 -27.70 34.63 34.82
N THR A 5 -26.74 34.30 33.95
CA THR A 5 -27.02 33.94 32.56
C THR A 5 -27.60 32.53 32.52
N ASN A 6 -28.87 32.41 32.14
CA ASN A 6 -29.57 31.15 31.94
C ASN A 6 -28.90 30.33 30.83
N LEU A 7 -28.23 29.24 31.21
CA LEU A 7 -27.71 28.19 30.33
C LEU A 7 -28.84 27.26 29.88
N ARG A 8 -29.77 27.73 29.04
CA ARG A 8 -30.75 26.88 28.37
C ARG A 8 -31.18 27.46 27.03
N ASP A 9 -30.29 27.35 26.03
CA ASP A 9 -30.71 27.14 24.64
C ASP A 9 -29.52 26.66 23.79
N ILE A 10 -29.12 25.40 23.99
CA ILE A 10 -28.38 24.67 22.95
C ILE A 10 -29.44 23.82 22.27
N SER A 11 -30.11 24.43 21.29
CA SER A 11 -31.03 23.75 20.40
C SER A 11 -30.35 22.48 19.86
N GLN A 12 -30.99 21.34 20.07
CA GLN A 12 -30.61 20.06 19.51
C GLN A 12 -30.40 20.21 18.00
N GLN A 13 -29.14 20.28 17.58
CA GLN A 13 -28.82 20.22 16.16
C GLN A 13 -28.91 18.74 15.77
N PRO A 14 -29.84 18.33 14.91
CA PRO A 14 -29.96 16.94 14.51
C PRO A 14 -28.65 16.52 13.83
N TRP A 15 -28.11 15.38 14.25
CA TRP A 15 -26.93 14.77 13.65
C TRP A 15 -27.20 14.49 12.17
N ASN A 16 -26.49 15.18 11.28
CA ASN A 16 -26.71 15.13 9.83
C ASN A 16 -25.93 13.99 9.13
N GLY A 17 -25.66 12.89 9.84
CA GLY A 17 -24.96 11.72 9.30
C GLY A 17 -23.52 11.97 8.85
N PHE A 18 -22.93 10.98 8.16
CA PHE A 18 -21.63 11.12 7.50
C PHE A 18 -21.78 11.96 6.23
N ARG A 19 -21.13 13.13 6.19
CA ARG A 19 -20.97 13.90 4.95
C ARG A 19 -19.64 13.52 4.32
N THR A 20 -19.67 12.69 3.29
CA THR A 20 -18.57 12.64 2.33
C THR A 20 -18.57 13.96 1.58
N SER A 21 -17.43 14.66 1.53
CA SER A 21 -17.25 15.81 0.66
C SER A 21 -17.66 15.44 -0.77
N GLN A 22 -18.42 16.30 -1.45
CA GLN A 22 -18.76 16.11 -2.85
C GLN A 22 -17.49 15.87 -3.67
N VAL A 23 -17.52 14.83 -4.49
CA VAL A 23 -16.38 14.22 -5.19
C VAL A 23 -15.71 15.17 -6.21
N ASP A 24 -16.31 16.33 -6.51
CA ASP A 24 -15.94 17.14 -7.69
C ASP A 24 -15.31 18.52 -7.40
N ALA A 25 -14.89 18.85 -6.17
CA ALA A 25 -14.44 20.21 -5.83
C ALA A 25 -12.94 20.41 -5.49
N SER A 26 -12.07 19.41 -5.62
CA SER A 26 -10.62 19.63 -5.60
C SER A 26 -9.87 18.42 -6.15
N PRO A 27 -8.79 18.59 -6.95
CA PRO A 27 -7.96 17.46 -7.27
C PRO A 27 -7.38 16.91 -5.96
N VAL A 28 -7.46 15.59 -5.74
CA VAL A 28 -6.80 14.86 -4.63
C VAL A 28 -5.26 14.85 -4.84
N ARG A 29 -4.71 15.95 -5.34
CA ARG A 29 -3.29 16.24 -5.46
C ARG A 29 -2.91 17.00 -4.19
N GLY A 30 -2.44 16.26 -3.18
CA GLY A 30 -2.00 16.86 -1.92
C GLY A 30 -2.47 16.14 -0.66
N MET A 31 -3.18 15.01 -0.76
CA MET A 31 -3.62 14.23 0.40
C MET A 31 -2.88 12.91 0.49
N TRP A 32 -2.77 12.41 1.73
CA TRP A 32 -2.37 11.04 2.03
C TRP A 32 -3.36 10.05 1.41
N LYS A 33 -2.85 8.97 0.80
CA LYS A 33 -3.68 7.93 0.18
C LYS A 33 -3.09 6.53 0.35
N HIS A 34 -3.91 5.53 0.07
CA HIS A 34 -3.54 4.11 0.04
C HIS A 34 -3.00 3.57 1.38
N THR A 35 -3.62 3.94 2.50
CA THR A 35 -3.11 3.58 3.83
C THR A 35 -3.18 2.09 4.13
N THR A 36 -2.09 1.51 4.64
CA THR A 36 -2.02 0.13 5.12
C THR A 36 -1.45 0.11 6.54
N LEU A 37 -2.05 -0.68 7.42
CA LEU A 37 -1.56 -0.92 8.79
C LEU A 37 -0.89 -2.28 8.87
N VAL A 38 0.24 -2.33 9.58
CA VAL A 38 0.99 -3.57 9.83
C VAL A 38 1.46 -3.59 11.28
N THR A 39 1.78 -4.78 11.78
CA THR A 39 2.53 -4.96 13.01
C THR A 39 3.94 -5.38 12.61
N ASN A 40 4.94 -4.60 13.00
CA ASN A 40 6.34 -4.90 12.67
C ASN A 40 6.87 -6.07 13.53
N ALA A 41 8.10 -6.51 13.28
CA ALA A 41 8.72 -7.63 13.99
C ALA A 41 8.86 -7.39 15.52
N GLU A 42 8.88 -6.13 15.96
CA GLU A 42 8.96 -5.73 17.36
C GLU A 42 7.58 -5.72 18.06
N GLY A 43 6.50 -5.95 17.31
CA GLY A 43 5.13 -5.91 17.83
C GLY A 43 4.48 -4.53 17.77
N ASN A 44 5.18 -3.53 17.23
CA ASN A 44 4.69 -2.16 17.13
C ASN A 44 3.73 -2.01 15.95
N ARG A 45 2.67 -1.23 16.15
CA ARG A 45 1.75 -0.86 15.07
C ARG A 45 2.37 0.23 14.22
N GLU A 46 2.31 0.03 12.92
CA GLU A 46 2.92 0.91 11.96
C GLU A 46 1.96 1.16 10.79
N CYS A 47 1.90 2.39 10.33
CA CYS A 47 1.01 2.84 9.27
C CYS A 47 1.85 3.30 8.07
N PHE A 48 1.61 2.70 6.91
CA PHE A 48 2.20 3.14 5.66
C PHE A 48 1.17 3.87 4.81
N ALA A 49 1.58 4.90 4.09
CA ALA A 49 0.72 5.61 3.15
C ALA A 49 1.55 6.32 2.07
N ILE A 50 0.92 6.61 0.93
CA ILE A 50 1.50 7.50 -0.07
C ILE A 50 1.22 8.93 0.39
N GLY A 51 2.28 9.71 0.54
CA GLY A 51 2.21 11.11 0.93
C GLY A 51 1.75 12.03 -0.20
N PRO A 52 1.47 13.31 0.13
CA PRO A 52 1.17 14.36 -0.84
C PRO A 52 2.25 14.55 -1.92
N ASP A 53 3.49 14.19 -1.59
CA ASP A 53 4.69 14.23 -2.44
C ASP A 53 4.82 13.01 -3.37
N GLY A 54 3.93 12.02 -3.24
CA GLY A 54 3.95 10.78 -4.02
C GLY A 54 4.94 9.73 -3.50
N PHE A 55 5.58 9.96 -2.35
CA PHE A 55 6.46 8.99 -1.71
C PHE A 55 5.69 8.09 -0.75
N VAL A 56 6.16 6.85 -0.58
CA VAL A 56 5.63 5.94 0.44
C VAL A 56 6.34 6.23 1.75
N TRP A 57 5.57 6.62 2.75
CA TRP A 57 6.05 6.89 4.09
C TRP A 57 5.54 5.84 5.05
N SER A 58 6.33 5.61 6.09
CA SER A 58 5.90 4.88 7.26
C SER A 58 5.78 5.78 8.49
N TYR A 59 4.76 5.53 9.29
CA TYR A 59 4.52 6.17 10.57
C TYR A 59 4.47 5.12 11.67
N GLU A 60 5.51 5.09 12.50
CA GLU A 60 5.58 4.27 13.70
C GLU A 60 4.92 5.04 14.85
N THR A 61 3.86 4.46 15.43
CA THR A 61 3.38 4.94 16.72
C THR A 61 4.38 4.49 17.77
N GLY A 62 4.96 5.41 18.54
CA GLY A 62 5.78 5.05 19.70
C GLY A 62 4.98 4.20 20.70
N ASP A 63 5.68 3.60 21.67
CA ASP A 63 5.05 2.85 22.76
C ASP A 63 3.93 3.68 23.41
N GLU A 64 2.84 3.01 23.81
CA GLU A 64 1.67 3.66 24.40
C GLU A 64 2.07 4.63 25.53
N GLY A 65 2.05 5.93 25.23
CA GLY A 65 2.32 7.01 26.18
C GLY A 65 3.78 7.50 26.28
N GLN A 66 4.70 7.04 25.44
CA GLN A 66 6.11 7.49 25.45
C GLN A 66 6.58 7.89 24.03
N GLY A 67 6.56 9.20 23.75
CA GLY A 67 7.19 9.80 22.56
C GLY A 67 6.22 10.18 21.43
N ALA A 68 6.62 11.19 20.64
CA ALA A 68 5.94 11.51 19.39
C ALA A 68 6.25 10.41 18.34
N GLY A 69 5.25 9.91 17.63
CA GLY A 69 5.46 8.93 16.56
C GLY A 69 6.41 9.47 15.48
N ARG A 70 7.12 8.56 14.82
CA ARG A 70 8.17 8.89 13.86
C ARG A 70 7.71 8.65 12.43
N LEU A 71 7.90 9.66 11.58
CA LEU A 71 7.68 9.54 10.14
C LEU A 71 8.99 9.18 9.44
N ILE A 72 9.00 8.10 8.68
CA ILE A 72 10.19 7.49 8.06
C ILE A 72 9.92 7.33 6.56
N SER A 73 10.81 7.85 5.73
CA SER A 73 10.73 7.65 4.28
C SER A 73 11.21 6.25 3.92
N THR A 74 10.49 5.57 3.03
CA THR A 74 10.96 4.32 2.39
C THR A 74 11.91 4.59 1.20
N GLY A 75 11.99 5.85 0.75
CA GLY A 75 12.68 6.23 -0.49
C GLY A 75 11.91 5.87 -1.77
N LEU A 76 10.81 5.12 -1.67
CA LEU A 76 10.00 4.74 -2.83
C LEU A 76 8.96 5.79 -3.18
N SER A 77 8.71 6.00 -4.47
CA SER A 77 7.57 6.76 -4.98
C SER A 77 6.65 5.87 -5.80
N GLY A 78 5.34 6.11 -5.72
CA GLY A 78 4.37 5.24 -6.37
C GLY A 78 2.97 5.83 -6.47
N GLU A 79 2.19 5.27 -7.38
CA GLU A 79 0.75 5.52 -7.52
C GLU A 79 -0.05 4.55 -6.65
N ILE A 80 0.50 3.35 -6.48
CA ILE A 80 0.03 2.27 -5.61
C ILE A 80 1.22 1.67 -4.88
N PHE A 81 0.99 1.15 -3.66
CA PHE A 81 1.96 0.29 -2.98
C PHE A 81 1.28 -0.90 -2.33
N GLY A 82 2.09 -1.91 -2.02
CA GLY A 82 1.73 -3.06 -1.20
C GLY A 82 2.81 -3.33 -0.17
N LEU A 83 2.42 -4.02 0.90
CA LEU A 83 3.32 -4.40 1.99
C LEU A 83 3.34 -5.91 2.15
N GLY A 84 4.52 -6.51 2.22
CA GLY A 84 4.69 -7.91 2.57
C GLY A 84 5.53 -8.07 3.83
N VAL A 85 5.52 -9.27 4.39
CA VAL A 85 6.47 -9.68 5.43
C VAL A 85 7.21 -10.91 4.90
N THR A 86 8.53 -10.90 4.94
CA THR A 86 9.31 -12.07 4.53
C THR A 86 9.13 -13.21 5.54
N GLY A 87 9.56 -14.43 5.18
CA GLY A 87 9.62 -15.54 6.14
C GLY A 87 10.53 -15.29 7.35
N ALA A 88 11.43 -14.29 7.26
CA ALA A 88 12.30 -13.86 8.35
C ALA A 88 11.67 -12.75 9.22
N GLY A 89 10.44 -12.32 8.94
CA GLY A 89 9.76 -11.26 9.70
C GLY A 89 10.06 -9.84 9.24
N LEU A 90 10.95 -9.65 8.25
CA LEU A 90 11.29 -8.33 7.72
C LEU A 90 10.17 -7.78 6.83
N LEU A 91 9.83 -6.50 7.00
CA LEU A 91 8.88 -5.82 6.12
C LEU A 91 9.44 -5.64 4.70
N VAL A 92 8.55 -5.70 3.72
CA VAL A 92 8.84 -5.41 2.30
C VAL A 92 7.84 -4.38 1.82
N VAL A 93 8.32 -3.29 1.24
CA VAL A 93 7.49 -2.29 0.58
C VAL A 93 7.64 -2.43 -0.92
N LEU A 94 6.53 -2.55 -1.63
CA LEU A 94 6.46 -2.62 -3.09
C LEU A 94 5.69 -1.39 -3.58
N ALA A 95 6.30 -0.57 -4.43
CA ALA A 95 5.66 0.60 -5.02
C ALA A 95 5.66 0.49 -6.54
N VAL A 96 4.55 0.83 -7.19
CA VAL A 96 4.45 0.87 -8.65
C VAL A 96 4.20 2.30 -9.11
N LYS A 97 4.93 2.71 -10.15
CA LYS A 97 4.77 3.99 -10.84
C LYS A 97 4.79 3.75 -12.34
N GLY A 98 3.66 3.96 -13.01
CA GLY A 98 3.49 3.52 -14.40
C GLY A 98 3.71 2.00 -14.52
N THR A 99 4.69 1.58 -15.32
CA THR A 99 5.01 0.16 -15.55
C THR A 99 6.19 -0.37 -14.72
N GLN A 100 6.75 0.45 -13.84
CA GLN A 100 7.93 0.12 -13.05
C GLN A 100 7.51 -0.31 -11.63
N LEU A 101 7.97 -1.48 -11.21
CA LEU A 101 7.90 -1.92 -9.82
C LEU A 101 9.24 -1.60 -9.15
N SER A 102 9.19 -0.91 -8.02
CA SER A 102 10.34 -0.72 -7.13
C SER A 102 10.01 -1.29 -5.76
N CYS A 103 11.01 -1.84 -5.08
CA CYS A 103 10.84 -2.40 -3.76
C CYS A 103 12.04 -2.12 -2.86
N VAL A 104 11.76 -2.04 -1.56
CA VAL A 104 12.75 -2.04 -0.49
C VAL A 104 12.36 -3.08 0.54
N MET A 105 13.37 -3.60 1.24
CA MET A 105 13.18 -4.50 2.37
C MET A 105 13.73 -3.84 3.62
N GLU A 106 13.07 -4.08 4.74
CA GLU A 106 13.57 -3.71 6.05
C GLU A 106 14.91 -4.41 6.33
N THR A 107 15.83 -3.68 6.95
CA THR A 107 17.13 -4.17 7.37
C THR A 107 17.18 -4.19 8.90
N TYR A 108 18.19 -4.85 9.44
CA TYR A 108 18.48 -4.82 10.87
C TYR A 108 19.30 -3.59 11.30
N ASP A 109 19.66 -2.71 10.36
CA ASP A 109 20.43 -1.50 10.63
C ASP A 109 19.47 -0.35 10.99
N PRO A 110 19.48 0.16 12.24
CA PRO A 110 18.61 1.26 12.64
C PRO A 110 18.96 2.60 11.97
N GLU A 111 20.18 2.78 11.47
CA GLU A 111 20.58 3.99 10.74
C GLU A 111 20.12 3.94 9.27
N GLN A 112 20.01 2.73 8.71
CA GLN A 112 19.53 2.48 7.36
C GLN A 112 18.44 1.40 7.34
N ARG A 113 17.27 1.75 7.89
CA ARG A 113 16.16 0.79 8.01
C ARG A 113 15.73 0.16 6.70
N TRP A 114 15.83 0.87 5.58
CA TRP A 114 15.43 0.35 4.26
C TRP A 114 16.66 0.02 3.41
N SER A 115 16.62 -1.13 2.75
CA SER A 115 17.61 -1.51 1.74
C SER A 115 17.68 -0.50 0.60
N ASP A 116 18.72 -0.61 -0.24
CA ASP A 116 18.70 0.04 -1.55
C ASP A 116 17.49 -0.44 -2.36
N ALA A 117 16.91 0.47 -3.15
CA ALA A 117 15.74 0.19 -3.95
C ALA A 117 16.08 -0.75 -5.10
N VAL A 118 15.39 -1.90 -5.16
CA VAL A 118 15.46 -2.82 -6.29
C VAL A 118 14.30 -2.54 -7.23
N THR A 119 14.62 -2.33 -8.52
CA THR A 119 13.63 -2.11 -9.57
C THR A 119 13.50 -3.35 -10.43
N VAL A 120 12.25 -3.72 -10.74
CA VAL A 120 11.94 -4.78 -11.69
C VAL A 120 10.84 -4.31 -12.65
N SER A 121 10.94 -4.74 -13.91
CA SER A 121 9.94 -4.47 -14.94
C SER A 121 9.06 -5.68 -15.16
N PHE A 122 7.77 -5.46 -15.39
CA PHE A 122 6.85 -6.50 -15.83
C PHE A 122 7.23 -6.94 -17.26
N ALA A 123 7.56 -8.21 -17.43
CA ALA A 123 8.05 -8.73 -18.71
C ALA A 123 6.96 -8.63 -19.79
N GLY A 124 7.23 -7.90 -20.88
CA GLY A 124 6.23 -7.70 -21.94
C GLY A 124 5.13 -6.69 -21.59
N ALA A 125 5.31 -5.87 -20.55
CA ALA A 125 4.42 -4.77 -20.25
C ALA A 125 4.31 -3.79 -21.42
N SER A 126 3.07 -3.44 -21.77
CA SER A 126 2.80 -2.33 -22.69
C SER A 126 2.79 -1.01 -21.91
N ALA A 127 2.97 0.11 -22.60
CA ALA A 127 2.87 1.43 -21.98
C ALA A 127 1.46 1.73 -21.41
N SER A 128 0.45 0.99 -21.86
CA SER A 128 -0.94 1.08 -21.38
C SER A 128 -1.24 0.16 -20.19
N MET A 129 -0.23 -0.56 -19.70
CA MET A 129 -0.35 -1.39 -18.50
C MET A 129 -0.52 -0.52 -17.26
N GLU A 130 -1.48 -0.89 -16.41
CA GLU A 130 -1.69 -0.26 -15.12
C GLU A 130 -1.83 -1.34 -14.03
N VAL A 131 -1.10 -1.18 -12.94
CA VAL A 131 -1.28 -2.02 -11.75
C VAL A 131 -2.36 -1.40 -10.88
N GLU A 132 -3.48 -2.10 -10.73
CA GLU A 132 -4.62 -1.63 -9.93
C GLU A 132 -4.55 -2.09 -8.46
N LYS A 133 -3.87 -3.20 -8.19
CA LYS A 133 -3.74 -3.76 -6.84
C LYS A 133 -2.45 -4.56 -6.68
N ILE A 134 -1.81 -4.43 -5.52
CA ILE A 134 -0.75 -5.32 -5.06
C ILE A 134 -1.29 -6.12 -3.89
N ILE A 135 -1.10 -7.43 -3.91
CA ILE A 135 -1.52 -8.36 -2.87
C ILE A 135 -0.31 -9.16 -2.46
N THR A 136 -0.15 -9.38 -1.17
CA THR A 136 1.01 -10.06 -0.59
C THR A 136 0.52 -11.14 0.36
N GLN A 137 1.21 -12.27 0.38
CA GLN A 137 0.94 -13.33 1.35
C GLN A 137 2.20 -14.10 1.69
N THR A 138 2.50 -14.19 2.97
CA THR A 138 3.59 -15.03 3.49
C THR A 138 3.06 -16.43 3.74
N ARG A 139 3.71 -17.45 3.16
CA ARG A 139 3.45 -18.86 3.48
C ARG A 139 4.77 -19.61 3.66
N GLY A 140 4.99 -20.15 4.87
CA GLY A 140 6.28 -20.71 5.25
C GLY A 140 7.36 -19.63 5.16
N THR A 141 8.46 -19.93 4.46
CA THR A 141 9.57 -18.99 4.26
C THR A 141 9.37 -18.03 3.08
N ASN A 142 8.32 -18.24 2.29
CA ASN A 142 8.13 -17.54 1.02
C ASN A 142 7.12 -16.40 1.17
N LEU A 143 7.44 -15.26 0.56
CA LEU A 143 6.50 -14.16 0.35
C LEU A 143 6.02 -14.21 -1.11
N PHE A 144 4.75 -14.52 -1.30
CA PHE A 144 4.05 -14.50 -2.58
C PHE A 144 3.45 -13.12 -2.82
N ILE A 145 3.53 -12.66 -4.06
CA ILE A 145 3.08 -11.33 -4.46
C ILE A 145 2.20 -11.49 -5.71
N GLY A 146 0.98 -10.98 -5.64
CA GLY A 146 0.03 -10.90 -6.74
C GLY A 146 -0.18 -9.45 -7.16
N PHE A 147 -0.28 -9.22 -8.45
CA PHE A 147 -0.59 -7.92 -9.04
C PHE A 147 -1.87 -8.06 -9.87
N VAL A 148 -2.90 -7.29 -9.53
CA VAL A 148 -4.04 -7.11 -10.44
C VAL A 148 -3.65 -6.05 -11.45
N VAL A 149 -3.55 -6.46 -12.71
CA VAL A 149 -3.06 -5.62 -13.79
C VAL A 149 -4.15 -5.43 -14.83
N ARG A 150 -4.34 -4.19 -15.27
CA ARG A 150 -5.18 -3.82 -16.39
C ARG A 150 -4.32 -3.65 -17.65
N LEU A 151 -4.66 -4.37 -18.72
CA LEU A 151 -3.93 -4.39 -19.98
C LEU A 151 -4.90 -4.23 -21.17
N PRO A 152 -4.45 -3.67 -22.31
CA PRO A 152 -5.21 -3.72 -23.55
C PRO A 152 -5.31 -5.17 -24.05
N GLY A 153 -6.53 -5.64 -24.25
CA GLY A 153 -6.85 -6.94 -24.84
C GLY A 153 -7.04 -6.86 -26.35
N THR A 154 -7.57 -7.93 -26.93
CA THR A 154 -8.00 -7.92 -28.33
C THR A 154 -9.22 -7.01 -28.50
N LEU A 155 -9.35 -6.39 -29.68
CA LEU A 155 -10.49 -5.53 -30.02
C LEU A 155 -10.67 -4.30 -29.10
N ASP A 156 -9.57 -3.75 -28.57
CA ASP A 156 -9.56 -2.53 -27.74
C ASP A 156 -10.34 -2.67 -26.40
N VAL A 157 -10.57 -3.90 -25.96
CA VAL A 157 -11.19 -4.18 -24.65
C VAL A 157 -10.10 -4.25 -23.59
N MET A 158 -10.20 -3.45 -22.54
CA MET A 158 -9.31 -3.57 -21.37
C MET A 158 -9.65 -4.85 -20.60
N VAL A 159 -8.63 -5.67 -20.35
CA VAL A 159 -8.74 -6.91 -19.57
C VAL A 159 -7.98 -6.77 -18.27
N ARG A 160 -8.50 -7.44 -17.22
CA ARG A 160 -7.79 -7.60 -15.96
C ARG A 160 -7.18 -8.98 -15.90
N CYS A 161 -5.89 -9.04 -15.57
CA CYS A 161 -5.18 -10.27 -15.35
C CYS A 161 -4.43 -10.22 -14.02
N LEU A 162 -4.11 -11.39 -13.50
CA LEU A 162 -3.22 -11.52 -12.36
C LEU A 162 -1.79 -11.74 -12.84
N TRP A 163 -0.85 -10.98 -12.31
CA TRP A 163 0.58 -11.24 -12.45
C TRP A 163 1.12 -11.73 -11.11
N GLU A 164 2.00 -12.72 -11.11
CA GLU A 164 2.55 -13.27 -9.87
C GLU A 164 4.05 -13.05 -9.78
N ALA A 165 4.53 -12.97 -8.54
CA ALA A 165 5.95 -12.97 -8.20
C ALA A 165 6.18 -13.67 -6.86
N VAL A 166 7.41 -14.13 -6.66
CA VAL A 166 7.88 -14.66 -5.38
C VAL A 166 9.09 -13.85 -4.94
N TRP A 167 9.13 -13.45 -3.67
CA TRP A 167 10.29 -12.79 -3.10
C TRP A 167 11.50 -13.72 -3.03
N ALA A 168 12.65 -13.27 -3.55
CA ALA A 168 13.88 -14.04 -3.61
C ALA A 168 15.05 -13.29 -2.94
N GLY A 169 14.97 -13.13 -1.62
CA GLY A 169 16.02 -12.54 -0.80
C GLY A 169 16.10 -11.02 -0.90
N GLN A 170 16.48 -10.48 -2.06
CA GLN A 170 16.71 -9.04 -2.27
C GLN A 170 15.64 -8.36 -3.13
N GLY A 171 14.77 -9.13 -3.78
CA GLY A 171 13.73 -8.57 -4.63
C GLY A 171 12.76 -9.63 -5.15
N PRO A 172 11.66 -9.22 -5.81
CA PRO A 172 10.69 -10.11 -6.38
C PRO A 172 11.20 -10.71 -7.70
N VAL A 173 10.98 -12.01 -7.88
CA VAL A 173 11.11 -12.69 -9.18
C VAL A 173 9.72 -12.78 -9.79
N LEU A 174 9.45 -11.94 -10.79
CA LEU A 174 8.18 -11.92 -11.51
C LEU A 174 8.06 -13.09 -12.48
N ALA A 175 6.84 -13.62 -12.60
CA ALA A 175 6.47 -14.51 -13.69
C ALA A 175 6.69 -13.83 -15.04
N ARG A 176 7.01 -14.61 -16.08
CA ARG A 176 7.28 -14.08 -17.43
C ARG A 176 6.02 -13.59 -18.16
N ALA A 177 4.85 -14.01 -17.71
CA ALA A 177 3.56 -13.65 -18.29
C ALA A 177 2.49 -13.64 -17.19
N PRO A 178 1.36 -12.94 -17.40
CA PRO A 178 0.20 -13.05 -16.53
C PRO A 178 -0.28 -14.50 -16.41
N VAL A 179 -0.88 -14.80 -15.27
CA VAL A 179 -1.51 -16.09 -15.00
C VAL A 179 -2.62 -16.33 -16.00
N SER A 180 -2.54 -17.43 -16.74
CA SER A 180 -3.63 -17.90 -17.59
C SER A 180 -4.88 -18.12 -16.74
N LEU A 181 -6.03 -17.57 -17.12
CA LEU A 181 -7.29 -17.72 -16.37
C LEU A 181 -7.69 -19.20 -16.15
N ALA A 182 -7.25 -20.11 -17.02
CA ALA A 182 -7.45 -21.56 -16.88
C ALA A 182 -6.47 -22.23 -15.89
N SER A 183 -5.45 -21.49 -15.45
CA SER A 183 -4.33 -21.95 -14.60
C SER A 183 -4.16 -21.07 -13.36
N GLY A 184 -5.13 -20.18 -13.08
CA GLY A 184 -5.24 -19.46 -11.82
C GLY A 184 -5.55 -20.43 -10.70
N TYR A 185 -4.58 -21.26 -10.34
CA TYR A 185 -4.68 -22.31 -9.35
C TYR A 185 -5.07 -21.69 -8.01
N ALA A 186 -6.36 -21.84 -7.65
CA ALA A 186 -6.93 -22.06 -6.31
C ALA A 186 -6.51 -21.15 -5.12
N PHE A 187 -5.50 -20.30 -5.25
CA PHE A 187 -4.89 -19.56 -4.15
C PHE A 187 -5.61 -18.23 -3.89
N TRP A 188 -6.07 -17.58 -4.95
CA TRP A 188 -6.70 -16.26 -4.88
C TRP A 188 -8.24 -16.31 -4.81
N GLN A 189 -8.85 -17.45 -5.12
CA GLN A 189 -10.32 -17.60 -5.00
C GLN A 189 -10.79 -17.66 -3.55
N ASP A 190 -9.94 -18.06 -2.60
CA ASP A 190 -10.28 -18.08 -1.17
C ASP A 190 -10.11 -16.71 -0.49
N GLN A 191 -9.73 -15.66 -1.22
CA GLN A 191 -9.36 -14.33 -0.67
C GLN A 191 -10.00 -13.14 -1.40
N LEU A 192 -10.87 -13.38 -2.38
CA LEU A 192 -11.77 -12.40 -2.99
C LEU A 192 -13.20 -12.63 -2.47
#